data_AF-A0A949MFM8-F1
#
_entry.id   AF-A0A949MFM8-F1
#
_cell.length_a   1.000
_cell.length_b   1.000
_cell.length_c   1.000
_cell.angle_alpha   90.00
_cell.angle_beta   90.00
_cell.angle_gamma   90.00
#
_symmetry.space_group_name_H-M   'P 1'
#
loop_
_entity.id
_entity.type
_entity.pdbx_description
1 polymer ?
#
loop_
_entity_poly.entity_id
_entity_poly.type
_entity_poly.pdbx_seq_one_letter_code
_entity_poly.pdbx_strand_id
1 'polypeptide(L)'
;GVKLRILFHIALMPDGSYSATLDSPDQGATGIPATAAQVTYPDVRLEWKGIGGVFTGKLTNGRLSGTWRQGNAALPLELERSMAQ
;
A
#
# COMPACT_ATOMS: atom_id res chain seq x y z
N GLY A 1 -10.73 -9.43 -17.17
CA GLY A 1 -9.65 -9.24 -16.18
C GLY A 1 -10.25 -9.18 -14.79
N VAL A 2 -9.53 -9.63 -13.77
CA VAL A 2 -9.96 -9.48 -12.36
C VAL A 2 -9.64 -8.06 -11.93
N LYS A 3 -10.64 -7.33 -11.42
CA LYS A 3 -10.43 -6.02 -10.77
C LYS A 3 -10.26 -6.28 -9.28
N LEU A 4 -9.10 -5.90 -8.74
CA LEU A 4 -8.80 -6.06 -7.32
C LEU A 4 -8.76 -4.67 -6.67
N ARG A 5 -9.55 -4.48 -5.61
CA ARG A 5 -9.50 -3.31 -4.76
C ARG A 5 -8.51 -3.54 -3.64
N ILE A 6 -7.53 -2.64 -3.56
CA ILE A 6 -6.53 -2.61 -2.51
C ILE A 6 -6.65 -1.26 -1.80
N LEU A 7 -6.77 -1.30 -0.47
CA LEU A 7 -6.76 -0.10 0.36
C LEU A 7 -5.50 -0.14 1.22
N PHE A 8 -4.70 0.92 1.14
CA PHE A 8 -3.57 1.13 2.04
C PHE A 8 -3.95 2.15 3.09
N HIS A 9 -3.84 1.78 4.35
CA HIS A 9 -3.91 2.72 5.47
C HIS A 9 -2.48 3.03 5.85
N ILE A 10 -2.05 4.29 5.76
CA ILE A 10 -0.68 4.71 6.06
C ILE A 10 -0.74 5.79 7.14
N ALA A 11 0.00 5.59 8.23
CA ALA A 11 0.05 6.51 9.36
C ALA A 11 1.50 6.90 9.69
N LEU A 12 1.72 8.18 9.94
CA LEU A 12 2.95 8.68 10.56
C LEU A 12 2.83 8.48 12.08
N MET A 13 3.80 7.78 12.65
CA MET A 13 3.86 7.48 14.07
C MET A 13 4.55 8.60 14.86
N PRO A 14 4.33 8.69 16.19
CA PRO A 14 4.93 9.73 17.03
C PRO A 14 6.47 9.75 17.02
N ASP A 15 7.10 8.60 16.72
CA ASP A 15 8.55 8.46 16.62
C ASP A 15 9.12 8.86 15.24
N GLY A 16 8.26 9.34 14.33
CA GLY A 16 8.63 9.71 12.96
C GLY A 16 8.69 8.54 11.96
N SER A 17 8.44 7.30 12.41
CA SER A 17 8.32 6.15 11.53
C SER A 17 6.95 6.10 10.84
N TYR A 18 6.84 5.31 9.78
CA TYR A 18 5.54 5.04 9.15
C TYR A 18 5.07 3.63 9.50
N SER A 19 3.77 3.48 9.69
CA SER A 19 3.09 2.20 9.72
C SER A 19 2.10 2.12 8.58
N ALA A 20 1.82 0.91 8.12
CA ALA A 20 0.78 0.69 7.14
C ALA A 20 0.00 -0.61 7.40
N THR A 21 -1.28 -0.62 7.01
CA THR A 21 -2.08 -1.83 6.88
C THR A 21 -2.71 -1.93 5.51
N LEU A 22 -3.12 -3.14 5.12
CA LEU A 22 -3.75 -3.43 3.85
C LEU A 22 -5.09 -4.11 4.05
N ASP A 23 -6.09 -3.63 3.30
CA ASP A 23 -7.33 -4.36 3.05
C ASP A 23 -7.40 -4.77 1.58
N SER A 24 -7.89 -5.98 1.35
CA SER A 24 -8.31 -6.49 0.04
C SER A 24 -9.70 -7.10 0.20
N PRO A 25 -10.77 -6.28 0.13
CA PRO A 25 -12.15 -6.74 0.32
C PRO A 25 -12.54 -7.85 -0.65
N ASP A 26 -12.02 -7.79 -1.88
CA ASP A 26 -12.29 -8.77 -2.93
C ASP A 26 -11.63 -10.13 -2.65
N GLN A 27 -10.69 -10.19 -1.70
CA GLN A 27 -10.02 -11.40 -1.23
C GLN A 27 -10.35 -11.74 0.22
N GLY A 28 -11.26 -11.01 0.87
CA GLY A 28 -11.61 -11.22 2.28
C GLY A 28 -10.48 -10.91 3.28
N ALA A 29 -9.48 -10.12 2.88
CA ALA A 29 -8.37 -9.71 3.73
C ALA A 29 -8.60 -8.32 4.30
N THR A 30 -8.44 -8.16 5.61
CA THR A 30 -8.58 -6.87 6.30
C THR A 30 -7.48 -6.69 7.34
N GLY A 31 -6.98 -5.46 7.48
CA GLY A 31 -6.05 -5.04 8.51
C GLY A 31 -4.68 -5.71 8.46
N ILE A 32 -4.23 -6.24 7.30
CA ILE A 32 -2.95 -6.95 7.24
C ILE A 32 -1.81 -5.95 7.50
N PRO A 33 -1.02 -6.12 8.57
CA PRO A 33 0.04 -5.18 8.90
C PRO A 33 1.21 -5.29 7.94
N ALA A 34 1.70 -4.14 7.49
CA ALA A 34 2.94 -4.06 6.73
C ALA A 34 4.11 -4.43 7.64
N THR A 35 5.01 -5.26 7.13
CA THR A 35 6.27 -5.60 7.76
C THR A 35 7.33 -4.50 7.62
N ALA A 36 7.16 -3.61 6.64
CA ALA A 36 7.96 -2.40 6.50
C ALA A 36 7.14 -1.31 5.78
N ALA A 37 7.28 -0.07 6.23
CA ALA A 37 6.76 1.11 5.56
C ALA A 37 7.83 2.20 5.54
N GLN A 38 8.23 2.60 4.34
CA GLN A 38 9.27 3.58 4.09
C GLN A 38 8.69 4.67 3.19
N VAL A 39 8.70 5.90 3.68
CA VAL A 39 8.24 7.07 2.94
C VAL A 39 9.36 8.10 2.96
N THR A 40 10.02 8.27 1.82
CA THR A 40 11.06 9.27 1.59
C THR A 40 10.61 10.10 0.42
N TYR A 41 9.92 11.21 0.69
CA TYR A 41 9.20 11.97 -0.34
C TYR A 41 10.06 12.23 -1.60
N PRO A 42 9.53 11.94 -2.81
CA PRO A 42 8.18 11.45 -3.09
C PRO A 42 8.04 9.92 -3.05
N ASP A 43 9.11 9.16 -2.83
CA ASP A 43 9.14 7.71 -2.92
C ASP A 43 8.48 7.02 -1.71
N VAL A 44 7.69 5.99 -2.01
CA VAL A 44 6.95 5.18 -1.03
C VAL A 44 7.22 3.71 -1.32
N ARG A 45 7.61 2.96 -0.29
CA ARG A 45 7.77 1.51 -0.33
C ARG A 45 7.08 0.87 0.87
N LEU A 46 6.17 -0.06 0.59
CA LEU A 46 5.43 -0.82 1.60
C LEU A 46 5.61 -2.31 1.33
N GLU A 47 5.82 -3.10 2.39
CA GLU A 47 6.07 -4.54 2.27
C GLU A 47 5.21 -5.34 3.24
N TRP A 48 4.65 -6.45 2.74
CA TRP A 48 3.90 -7.44 3.51
C TRP A 48 4.49 -8.83 3.26
N LYS A 49 5.55 -9.18 4.00
CA LYS A 49 6.23 -10.49 3.84
C LYS A 49 5.28 -11.68 4.02
N GLY A 50 4.30 -11.58 4.92
CA GLY A 50 3.34 -12.66 5.20
C GLY A 50 2.46 -13.05 4.00
N ILE A 51 2.27 -12.15 3.02
CA ILE A 51 1.51 -12.42 1.80
C ILE A 51 2.37 -12.25 0.53
N GLY A 52 3.69 -12.11 0.68
CA GLY A 52 4.62 -11.87 -0.42
C GLY A 52 4.33 -10.60 -1.23
N GLY A 53 3.71 -9.59 -0.61
CA GLY A 53 3.24 -8.37 -1.25
C GLY A 53 4.23 -7.22 -1.10
N VAL A 54 4.49 -6.48 -2.18
CA VAL A 54 5.32 -5.27 -2.16
C VAL A 54 4.69 -4.20 -3.03
N PHE A 55 4.56 -2.99 -2.48
CA PHE A 55 4.23 -1.80 -3.25
C PHE A 55 5.44 -0.88 -3.33
N THR A 56 5.73 -0.38 -4.53
CA THR A 56 6.70 0.71 -4.76
C THR A 56 6.09 1.76 -5.65
N GLY A 57 6.11 3.02 -5.21
CA GLY A 57 5.49 4.11 -5.96
C GLY A 57 5.93 5.48 -5.49
N LYS A 58 5.25 6.50 -6.01
CA LYS A 58 5.49 7.91 -5.70
C LYS A 58 4.21 8.59 -5.26
N LEU A 59 4.30 9.40 -4.21
CA LEU A 59 3.23 10.28 -3.74
C LEU A 59 3.41 11.66 -4.41
N THR A 60 2.50 12.00 -5.32
CA THR A 60 2.48 13.29 -6.02
C THR A 60 1.08 13.89 -5.99
N ASN A 61 0.96 15.14 -5.54
CA ASN A 61 -0.32 15.87 -5.47
C ASN A 61 -1.45 15.08 -4.74
N GLY A 62 -1.11 14.35 -3.68
CA GLY A 62 -2.08 13.54 -2.93
C GLY A 62 -2.50 12.22 -3.60
N ARG A 63 -1.88 11.86 -4.72
CA ARG A 63 -2.08 10.61 -5.45
C ARG A 63 -0.85 9.71 -5.29
N LEU A 64 -1.07 8.43 -5.06
CA LEU A 64 -0.02 7.44 -4.92
C LEU A 64 -0.02 6.53 -6.15
N SER A 65 0.96 6.72 -7.03
CA SER A 65 1.11 5.95 -8.27
C SER A 65 2.30 5.02 -8.19
N GLY A 66 2.10 3.73 -8.48
CA GLY A 66 3.16 2.75 -8.34
C GLY A 66 2.82 1.37 -8.88
N THR A 67 3.59 0.38 -8.46
CA THR A 67 3.40 -1.02 -8.82
C THR A 67 3.24 -1.86 -7.57
N TRP A 68 2.17 -2.65 -7.54
CA TRP A 68 2.00 -3.76 -6.62
C TRP A 68 2.61 -5.03 -7.22
N ARG A 69 3.41 -5.74 -6.44
CA ARG A 69 3.97 -7.05 -6.79
C ARG A 69 3.55 -8.08 -5.76
N GLN A 70 3.07 -9.23 -6.24
CA GLN A 70 2.75 -10.37 -5.40
C GLN A 70 2.92 -11.66 -6.22
N GLY A 71 3.85 -12.52 -5.79
CA GLY A 71 4.28 -13.67 -6.60
C GLY A 71 4.78 -13.22 -7.98
N ASN A 72 4.28 -13.82 -9.05
CA ASN A 72 4.60 -13.46 -10.43
C ASN A 72 3.77 -12.30 -11.00
N ALA A 73 2.79 -11.79 -10.24
CA ALA A 73 1.95 -10.69 -10.68
C ALA A 73 2.61 -9.33 -10.39
N ALA A 74 2.55 -8.44 -11.38
CA ALA A 74 2.89 -7.03 -11.24
C ALA A 74 1.73 -6.19 -11.79
N LEU A 75 1.13 -5.38 -10.92
CA LEU A 75 -0.07 -4.59 -11.24
C LEU A 75 0.25 -3.10 -11.05
N PRO A 76 0.09 -2.25 -12.08
CA PRO A 76 0.14 -0.82 -11.87
C PRO A 76 -1.07 -0.41 -11.01
N LEU A 77 -0.81 0.35 -9.95
CA LEU A 77 -1.85 0.92 -9.10
C LEU A 77 -1.76 2.44 -9.15
N GLU A 78 -2.93 3.06 -9.28
CA GLU A 78 -3.11 4.48 -9.04
C GLU A 78 -4.13 4.60 -7.92
N LEU A 79 -3.66 5.10 -6.78
CA LEU A 79 -4.43 5.20 -5.56
C LEU A 79 -4.69 6.66 -5.27
N GLU A 80 -5.94 6.97 -4.99
CA GLU A 80 -6.37 8.28 -4.55
C GLU A 80 -6.67 8.22 -3.07
N ARG A 81 -6.45 9.34 -2.38
CA ARG A 81 -6.78 9.46 -0.97
C ARG A 81 -8.30 9.40 -0.81
N SER A 82 -8.80 8.31 -0.28
CA SER A 82 -10.16 8.25 0.25
C SER A 82 -10.19 8.93 1.61
N MET A 83 -11.29 9.63 1.92
CA MET A 83 -11.59 9.95 3.32
C MET A 83 -11.69 8.62 4.07
N ALA A 84 -10.89 8.42 5.11
CA ALA A 84 -11.14 7.33 6.04
C ALA A 84 -12.52 7.59 6.66
N GLN A 85 -13.43 6.63 6.53
CA GLN A 85 -14.75 6.69 7.17
C GLN A 85 -14.67 6.20 8.61
#